data_AF-A0A010YRT1-F1
#
_entry.id   AF-A0A010YRT1-F1
#
_cell.length_a   1.000
_cell.length_b   1.000
_cell.length_c   1.000
_cell.angle_alpha   90.00
_cell.angle_beta   90.00
_cell.angle_gamma   90.00
#
_symmetry.space_group_name_H-M   'P 1'
#
loop_
_entity.id
_entity.type
_entity.pdbx_description
1 polymer ?
#
loop_
_entity_poly.entity_id
_entity_poly.type
_entity_poly.pdbx_seq_one_letter_code
_entity_poly.pdbx_strand_id
1 'polypeptide(L)'
;MTDDRRRGLETMAQVYGFELQDGDGDFWRYTVDHLFADIWNRPGLSIRDRRLLIIGALAATGTLDVLGIQLPAAYRNGELTEEQLREIVIFLSHYVGWPTGAKLNTLVEQVITGHAG
;
A
#
# COMPACT_ATOMS: atom_id res chain seq x y z
N MET A 1 -20.60 -17.83 0.42
CA MET A 1 -19.65 -16.79 -0.03
C MET A 1 -19.87 -16.56 -1.52
N THR A 2 -20.02 -15.31 -1.98
CA THR A 2 -20.14 -15.00 -3.41
C THR A 2 -18.77 -15.09 -4.10
N ASP A 3 -18.73 -15.21 -5.44
CA ASP A 3 -17.48 -15.24 -6.18
C ASP A 3 -16.69 -13.94 -6.04
N ASP A 4 -17.38 -12.80 -6.00
CA ASP A 4 -16.76 -11.50 -5.77
C ASP A 4 -16.17 -11.41 -4.36
N ARG A 5 -16.87 -11.91 -3.33
CA ARG A 5 -16.34 -11.95 -1.96
C ARG A 5 -15.05 -12.75 -1.88
N ARG A 6 -15.03 -13.95 -2.48
CA ARG A 6 -13.85 -14.83 -2.52
C ARG A 6 -12.68 -14.15 -3.21
N ARG A 7 -12.89 -13.62 -4.43
CA ARG A 7 -11.85 -12.91 -5.20
C ARG A 7 -11.34 -11.68 -4.47
N GLY A 8 -12.23 -10.93 -3.83
CA GLY A 8 -11.88 -9.77 -3.01
C GLY A 8 -10.96 -10.12 -1.85
N LEU A 9 -11.28 -11.18 -1.09
CA LEU A 9 -10.44 -11.66 0.00
C LEU A 9 -9.06 -12.13 -0.50
N GLU A 10 -9.01 -12.85 -1.63
CA GLU A 10 -7.75 -13.29 -2.26
C GLU A 10 -6.88 -12.09 -2.64
N THR A 11 -7.44 -11.08 -3.32
CA THR A 11 -6.70 -9.87 -3.71
C THR A 11 -6.30 -9.03 -2.50
N MET A 12 -7.17 -8.91 -1.50
CA MET A 12 -6.86 -8.19 -0.27
C MET A 12 -5.69 -8.83 0.48
N ALA A 13 -5.68 -10.16 0.58
CA ALA A 13 -4.57 -10.91 1.16
C ALA A 13 -3.27 -10.71 0.35
N GLN A 14 -3.35 -10.71 -0.98
CA GLN A 14 -2.21 -10.41 -1.85
C GLN A 14 -1.66 -9.00 -1.60
N VAL A 15 -2.51 -7.98 -1.43
CA VAL A 15 -2.09 -6.58 -1.24
C VAL A 15 -1.43 -6.34 0.11
N TYR A 16 -1.87 -7.00 1.18
CA TYR A 16 -1.34 -6.80 2.53
C TYR A 16 -0.27 -7.82 2.95
N GLY A 17 -0.21 -8.97 2.26
CA GLY A 17 0.75 -10.05 2.52
C GLY A 17 0.38 -10.92 3.73
N PHE A 18 -0.86 -10.85 4.21
CA PHE A 18 -1.40 -11.71 5.27
C PHE A 18 -2.93 -11.84 5.12
N GLU A 19 -3.48 -12.95 5.61
CA GLU A 19 -4.93 -13.14 5.63
C GLU A 19 -5.56 -12.18 6.65
N LEU A 20 -6.59 -11.47 6.18
CA LEU A 20 -7.40 -10.58 7.01
C LEU A 20 -8.70 -11.29 7.40
N GLN A 21 -9.15 -11.03 8.63
CA GLN A 21 -10.41 -11.55 9.12
C GLN A 21 -11.56 -11.00 8.27
N ASP A 22 -12.41 -11.88 7.73
CA ASP A 22 -13.61 -11.49 7.02
C ASP A 22 -14.66 -10.89 7.97
N GLY A 23 -15.51 -9.99 7.48
CA GLY A 23 -16.53 -9.34 8.31
C GLY A 23 -17.82 -9.01 7.57
N ASP A 24 -18.86 -8.70 8.34
CA ASP A 24 -20.21 -8.48 7.81
C ASP A 24 -20.54 -6.99 7.60
N GLY A 25 -21.61 -6.74 6.84
CA GLY A 25 -22.19 -5.41 6.65
C GLY A 25 -21.57 -4.58 5.51
N ASP A 26 -22.12 -3.38 5.33
CA ASP A 26 -21.85 -2.54 4.16
C ASP A 26 -20.39 -2.12 4.02
N PHE A 27 -19.72 -1.82 5.13
CA PHE A 27 -18.30 -1.45 5.13
C PHE A 27 -17.44 -2.55 4.49
N TRP A 28 -17.66 -3.79 4.93
CA TRP A 28 -16.96 -4.95 4.42
C TRP A 28 -17.38 -5.31 3.01
N ARG A 29 -18.65 -5.11 2.63
CA ARG A 29 -19.12 -5.27 1.25
C ARG A 29 -18.39 -4.32 0.29
N TYR A 30 -18.29 -3.03 0.62
CA TYR A 30 -17.59 -2.07 -0.23
C TYR A 30 -16.08 -2.31 -0.29
N THR A 31 -15.49 -2.76 0.82
CA THR A 31 -14.06 -3.05 0.89
C THR A 31 -13.71 -4.31 0.09
N VAL A 32 -14.37 -5.43 0.36
CA VAL A 32 -13.99 -6.72 -0.22
C VAL A 32 -14.62 -6.91 -1.59
N ASP A 33 -15.95 -6.82 -1.69
CA ASP A 33 -16.70 -7.20 -2.89
C ASP A 33 -16.58 -6.16 -4.01
N HIS A 34 -16.20 -4.92 -3.69
CA HIS A 34 -16.04 -3.86 -4.68
C HIS A 34 -14.59 -3.39 -4.81
N LEU A 35 -13.98 -2.84 -3.76
CA LEU A 35 -12.61 -2.31 -3.87
C LEU A 35 -11.60 -3.40 -4.23
N PHE A 36 -11.55 -4.52 -3.47
CA PHE A 36 -10.59 -5.57 -3.75
C PHE A 36 -11.02 -6.50 -4.88
N ALA A 37 -12.30 -6.88 -4.98
CA ALA A 37 -12.75 -7.80 -6.03
C ALA A 37 -12.84 -7.18 -7.43
N ASP A 38 -13.03 -5.86 -7.54
CA ASP A 38 -13.09 -5.13 -8.82
C ASP A 38 -11.92 -4.16 -8.97
N ILE A 39 -11.90 -3.05 -8.21
CA ILE A 39 -10.99 -1.91 -8.48
C ILE A 39 -9.51 -2.32 -8.50
N TRP A 40 -9.06 -3.16 -7.57
CA TRP A 40 -7.69 -3.69 -7.56
C TRP A 40 -7.38 -4.69 -8.69
N ASN A 41 -8.40 -5.36 -9.23
CA ASN A 41 -8.28 -6.35 -10.30
C ASN A 41 -8.46 -5.77 -11.72
N ARG A 42 -8.81 -4.48 -11.85
CA ARG A 42 -8.96 -3.83 -13.16
C ARG A 42 -7.68 -3.92 -14.00
N PRO A 43 -7.77 -4.14 -15.32
CA PRO A 43 -6.58 -4.15 -16.19
C PRO A 43 -5.97 -2.75 -16.32
N GLY A 44 -4.72 -2.69 -16.77
CA GLY A 44 -4.03 -1.45 -17.16
C GLY A 44 -2.94 -1.00 -16.19
N LEU A 45 -3.03 -1.38 -14.92
CA LEU A 45 -1.97 -1.16 -13.93
C LEU A 45 -1.66 -2.48 -13.21
N SER A 46 -0.41 -2.69 -12.82
CA SER A 46 -0.03 -3.77 -11.91
C SER A 46 -0.32 -3.38 -10.45
N ILE A 47 -0.18 -4.32 -9.50
CA ILE A 47 -0.21 -4.01 -8.06
C ILE A 47 0.91 -3.02 -7.72
N ARG A 48 2.10 -3.22 -8.27
CA ARG A 48 3.25 -2.32 -8.11
C ARG A 48 2.94 -0.90 -8.56
N ASP A 49 2.32 -0.73 -9.73
CA ASP A 49 1.98 0.61 -10.23
C ASP A 49 0.94 1.30 -9.33
N ARG A 50 -0.08 0.56 -8.87
CA ARG A 50 -1.05 1.07 -7.88
C ARG A 50 -0.37 1.47 -6.59
N ARG A 51 0.62 0.70 -6.12
CA ARG A 51 1.38 1.02 -4.92
C ARG A 51 2.10 2.35 -5.07
N LEU A 52 2.75 2.61 -6.20
CA LEU A 52 3.40 3.88 -6.47
C LEU A 52 2.40 5.06 -6.44
N LEU A 53 1.22 4.90 -7.04
CA LEU A 53 0.17 5.92 -7.01
C LEU A 53 -0.32 6.21 -5.58
N ILE A 54 -0.57 5.15 -4.79
CA ILE A 54 -1.02 5.28 -3.40
C ILE A 54 0.07 5.94 -2.55
N ILE A 55 1.33 5.51 -2.66
CA ILE A 55 2.45 6.11 -1.91
C ILE A 55 2.58 7.60 -2.23
N GLY A 56 2.54 7.97 -3.53
CA GLY A 56 2.60 9.37 -3.95
C GLY A 56 1.45 10.20 -3.42
N ALA A 57 0.22 9.68 -3.50
CA ALA A 57 -0.97 10.36 -2.97
C ALA A 57 -0.89 10.57 -1.45
N LEU A 58 -0.55 9.53 -0.69
CA LEU A 58 -0.46 9.61 0.77
C LEU A 58 0.68 10.52 1.23
N ALA A 59 1.81 10.52 0.53
CA ALA A 59 2.90 11.45 0.80
C ALA A 59 2.46 12.90 0.54
N ALA A 60 1.77 13.16 -0.58
CA ALA A 60 1.28 14.49 -0.93
C ALA A 60 0.23 15.03 0.06
N THR A 61 -0.61 14.15 0.63
CA THR A 61 -1.61 14.52 1.63
C THR A 61 -1.09 14.48 3.08
N GLY A 62 0.16 14.07 3.29
CA GLY A 62 0.76 13.97 4.63
C GLY A 62 0.21 12.82 5.48
N THR A 63 -0.40 11.81 4.87
CA THR A 63 -1.06 10.66 5.52
C THR A 63 -0.04 9.55 5.81
N LEU A 64 0.87 9.83 6.75
CA LEU A 64 2.04 9.00 7.05
C LEU A 64 1.72 7.71 7.82
N ASP A 65 0.65 7.70 8.59
CA ASP A 65 0.11 6.53 9.29
C ASP A 65 -0.25 5.41 8.31
N VAL A 66 -0.93 5.75 7.22
CA VAL A 66 -1.29 4.78 6.17
C VAL A 66 -0.06 4.35 5.37
N LEU A 67 0.91 5.24 5.15
CA LEU A 67 2.21 4.87 4.55
C LEU A 67 2.95 3.82 5.37
N GLY A 68 2.85 3.90 6.70
CA GLY A 68 3.37 2.87 7.62
C GLY A 68 2.77 1.48 7.41
N ILE A 69 1.64 1.35 6.71
CA ILE A 69 1.03 0.07 6.33
C ILE A 69 1.42 -0.31 4.90
N GLN A 70 1.39 0.66 3.97
CA GLN A 70 1.59 0.42 2.55
C GLN A 70 3.06 0.08 2.20
N LEU A 71 4.03 0.78 2.81
CA LEU A 71 5.45 0.57 2.53
C LEU A 71 5.95 -0.82 2.96
N PRO A 72 5.67 -1.31 4.20
CA PRO A 72 6.06 -2.67 4.56
C PRO A 72 5.40 -3.74 3.69
N ALA A 73 4.13 -3.57 3.33
CA ALA A 73 3.42 -4.52 2.46
C ALA A 73 4.07 -4.57 1.07
N ALA A 74 4.35 -3.40 0.46
CA ALA A 74 5.03 -3.31 -0.82
C ALA A 74 6.40 -4.02 -0.80
N TYR A 75 7.16 -3.81 0.27
CA TYR A 75 8.49 -4.37 0.43
C TYR A 75 8.44 -5.90 0.63
N ARG A 76 7.64 -6.38 1.58
CA ARG A 76 7.50 -7.83 1.88
C ARG A 76 6.96 -8.62 0.69
N ASN A 77 6.06 -8.03 -0.09
CA ASN A 77 5.51 -8.65 -1.29
C ASN A 77 6.47 -8.62 -2.49
N GLY A 78 7.62 -7.96 -2.38
CA GLY A 78 8.58 -7.82 -3.47
C GLY A 78 8.13 -6.89 -4.59
N GLU A 79 7.14 -6.02 -4.34
CA GLU A 79 6.67 -5.03 -5.31
C GLU A 79 7.71 -3.91 -5.52
N LEU A 80 8.46 -3.59 -4.47
CA LEU A 80 9.51 -2.57 -4.45
C LEU A 80 10.76 -3.09 -3.74
N THR A 81 11.94 -2.80 -4.28
CA THR A 81 13.23 -3.09 -3.65
C THR A 81 13.64 -1.98 -2.67
N GLU A 82 14.65 -2.23 -1.84
CA GLU A 82 15.21 -1.21 -0.95
C GLU A 82 15.65 0.05 -1.71
N GLU A 83 16.34 -0.14 -2.84
CA GLU A 83 16.82 0.96 -3.69
C GLU A 83 15.66 1.77 -4.24
N GLN A 84 14.58 1.11 -4.68
CA GLN A 84 13.40 1.78 -5.20
C GLN A 84 12.67 2.58 -4.11
N LEU A 85 12.59 2.07 -2.89
CA LEU A 85 11.99 2.80 -1.77
C LEU A 85 12.80 4.07 -1.43
N ARG A 86 14.12 3.96 -1.38
CA ARG A 86 15.02 5.12 -1.18
C ARG A 86 14.92 6.14 -2.32
N GLU A 87 14.79 5.67 -3.57
CA GLU A 87 14.60 6.55 -4.72
C GLU A 87 13.27 7.33 -4.65
N ILE A 88 12.19 6.69 -4.20
CA ILE A 88 10.89 7.35 -3.99
C ILE A 88 11.03 8.48 -2.96
N VAL A 89 11.78 8.28 -1.87
CA VAL A 89 12.04 9.32 -0.86
C VAL A 89 12.73 10.53 -1.50
N ILE A 90 13.80 10.29 -2.26
CA ILE A 90 14.59 11.34 -2.92
C ILE A 90 13.69 12.13 -3.87
N PHE A 91 12.96 11.43 -4.74
CA PHE A 91 12.10 12.07 -5.73
C PHE A 91 10.97 12.87 -5.07
N LEU A 92 10.19 12.24 -4.17
CA LEU A 92 9.02 12.90 -3.56
C LEU A 92 9.41 14.08 -2.67
N SER A 93 10.59 14.08 -2.04
CA SER A 93 11.05 15.23 -1.21
C SER A 93 11.04 16.56 -1.98
N HIS A 94 11.21 16.53 -3.31
CA HIS A 94 11.14 17.71 -4.17
C HIS A 94 9.72 18.21 -4.42
N TYR A 95 8.72 17.33 -4.37
CA TYR A 95 7.32 17.63 -4.71
C TYR A 95 6.42 17.80 -3.48
N VAL A 96 6.73 17.11 -2.38
CA VAL A 96 5.97 17.17 -1.12
C VAL A 96 6.71 17.92 -0.01
N GLY A 97 7.92 18.42 -0.31
CA GLY A 97 8.77 19.19 0.60
C GLY A 97 9.60 18.34 1.55
N TRP A 98 10.75 18.88 1.96
CA TRP A 98 11.70 18.21 2.86
C TRP A 98 11.12 17.75 4.20
N PRO A 99 10.22 18.49 4.89
CA PRO A 99 9.65 18.02 6.15
C PRO A 99 8.88 16.70 6.01
N THR A 100 8.12 16.52 4.92
CA THR A 100 7.40 15.27 4.63
C THR A 100 8.38 14.20 4.15
N GLY A 101 9.32 14.57 3.27
CA GLY A 101 10.38 13.68 2.78
C GLY A 101 11.21 13.06 3.91
N ALA A 102 11.60 13.84 4.92
CA ALA A 102 12.35 13.35 6.08
C ALA A 102 11.56 12.31 6.89
N LYS A 103 10.25 12.52 7.07
CA LYS A 103 9.39 11.54 7.76
C LYS A 103 9.22 10.26 6.93
N LEU A 104 9.03 10.41 5.62
CA LEU A 104 8.96 9.28 4.69
C LEU A 104 10.28 8.48 4.71
N ASN A 105 11.43 9.16 4.73
CA ASN A 105 12.74 8.53 4.86
C ASN A 105 12.83 7.65 6.12
N THR A 106 12.42 8.19 7.28
CA THR A 106 12.41 7.43 8.54
C THR A 106 11.55 6.17 8.42
N LEU A 107 10.35 6.27 7.84
CA LEU A 107 9.48 5.11 7.64
C LEU A 107 10.10 4.08 6.70
N VAL A 108 10.70 4.52 5.60
CA VAL A 108 11.37 3.63 4.63
C VAL A 108 12.53 2.88 5.28
N GLU A 109 13.39 3.56 6.03
CA GLU A 109 14.53 2.90 6.70
C GLU A 109 14.07 1.96 7.83
N GLN A 110 12.97 2.26 8.51
CA GLN A 110 12.35 1.33 9.47
C GLN A 110 11.87 0.05 8.78
N VAL A 111 11.24 0.18 7.61
CA VAL A 111 10.80 -0.97 6.80
C VAL A 111 11.99 -1.83 6.36
N ILE A 112 13.05 -1.21 5.85
CA ILE A 112 14.22 -1.90 5.32
C ILE A 112 14.99 -2.63 6.43
N THR A 113 15.22 -1.95 7.57
CA THR A 113 16.02 -2.50 8.67
C THR A 113 15.24 -3.45 9.59
N GLY A 114 13.93 -3.65 9.34
CA GLY A 114 13.07 -4.53 10.13
C GLY A 114 12.64 -3.96 11.49
N HIS A 115 12.89 -2.67 11.75
CA HIS A 115 12.47 -1.98 12.98
C HIS A 115 11.14 -1.25 12.78
N ALA A 116 10.14 -1.95 12.25
CA ALA A 116 8.76 -1.47 12.35
C ALA A 116 8.35 -1.60 13.83
N GLY A 117 8.20 -0.46 14.51
CA GLY A 117 7.73 -0.39 15.89
C GLY A 117 6.33 -0.95 16.09
#